data_AF-W2TR87-F1
#
_entry.id   AF-W2TR87-F1
#
_cell.length_a   1.000
_cell.length_b   1.000
_cell.length_c   1.000
_cell.angle_alpha   90.00
_cell.angle_beta   90.00
_cell.angle_gamma   90.00
#
_symmetry.space_group_name_H-M   'P 1'
#
loop_
_entity.id
_entity.type
_entity.pdbx_description
1 polymer ?
#
loop_
_entity_poly.entity_id
_entity_poly.type
_entity_poly.pdbx_seq_one_letter_code
_entity_poly.pdbx_strand_id
1 'polypeptide(L)'
;MFYKPFIFVVDVVHDGIFQKADKRSEELPVDGVPLKPMLAHPTKGISEIMKRFGEAEFASEYKYDGERGQIHMEDSGVVHIYSRNQEDNTSKYPDIIEKIRDCILSNVSSFIVDAEIVAWDQDAKSILPFQILTSRKRKEVEGRFSFAKNLDSSDVDEINEFLDEAIK
;
A
#
# COMPACT_ATOMS: atom_id res chain seq x y z
N MET A 1 4.49 17.88 18.28
CA MET A 1 3.47 17.61 17.25
C MET A 1 3.52 16.11 16.99
N PHE A 2 2.46 15.36 17.30
CA PHE A 2 2.42 13.91 17.08
C PHE A 2 1.73 13.69 15.73
N TYR A 3 2.50 13.27 14.72
CA TYR A 3 1.95 12.98 13.39
C TYR A 3 1.25 11.64 13.41
N LYS A 4 0.10 11.57 12.75
CA LYS A 4 -0.74 10.38 12.68
C LYS A 4 -0.35 9.54 11.46
N PRO A 5 -0.14 8.24 11.62
CA PRO A 5 0.18 7.34 10.52
C PRO A 5 -1.03 7.17 9.63
N PHE A 6 -0.80 7.07 8.33
CA PHE A 6 -1.83 6.86 7.34
C PHE A 6 -1.33 5.82 6.36
N ILE A 7 -2.19 4.86 6.04
CA ILE A 7 -1.79 3.72 5.22
C ILE A 7 -2.47 3.90 3.88
N PHE A 8 -1.65 3.93 2.83
CA PHE A 8 -2.13 3.73 1.48
C PHE A 8 -2.01 2.25 1.16
N VAL A 9 -3.16 1.62 0.93
CA VAL A 9 -3.23 0.26 0.39
C VAL A 9 -2.94 0.38 -1.10
N VAL A 10 -1.85 -0.25 -1.54
CA VAL A 10 -1.32 -0.11 -2.90
C VAL A 10 -1.75 -1.32 -3.73
N ASP A 11 -1.62 -2.53 -3.20
CA ASP A 11 -2.05 -3.74 -3.89
C ASP A 11 -2.65 -4.76 -2.89
N VAL A 12 -3.64 -5.52 -3.36
CA VAL A 12 -4.42 -6.44 -2.55
C VAL A 12 -4.34 -7.83 -3.18
N VAL A 13 -3.77 -8.79 -2.44
CA VAL A 13 -3.49 -10.13 -2.97
C VAL A 13 -4.66 -11.12 -2.73
N HIS A 14 -5.66 -10.73 -1.93
CA HIS A 14 -6.86 -11.55 -1.68
C HIS A 14 -8.13 -10.83 -2.11
N ASP A 15 -9.06 -11.54 -2.75
CA ASP A 15 -10.27 -10.95 -3.34
C ASP A 15 -11.18 -10.31 -2.28
N GLY A 16 -11.74 -9.15 -2.59
CA GLY A 16 -12.83 -8.56 -1.80
C GLY A 16 -12.48 -8.25 -0.34
N ILE A 17 -11.18 -8.05 -0.01
CA ILE A 17 -10.79 -7.63 1.35
C ILE A 17 -11.47 -6.31 1.70
N PHE A 18 -11.45 -5.38 0.75
CA PHE A 18 -11.98 -4.04 0.93
C PHE A 18 -13.00 -3.72 -0.17
N GLN A 19 -13.95 -2.85 0.13
CA GLN A 19 -15.10 -2.51 -0.74
C GLN A 19 -14.73 -1.95 -2.13
N LYS A 20 -13.46 -1.59 -2.37
CA LYS A 20 -12.94 -0.98 -3.62
C LYS A 20 -11.63 -1.60 -4.15
N ALA A 21 -11.21 -2.78 -3.66
CA ALA A 21 -9.94 -3.38 -4.09
C ALA A 21 -10.08 -4.07 -5.46
N ASP A 22 -9.14 -3.82 -6.38
CA ASP A 22 -9.05 -4.51 -7.67
C ASP A 22 -8.38 -5.89 -7.54
N LYS A 23 -8.78 -6.80 -8.44
CA LYS A 23 -8.49 -8.23 -8.41
C LYS A 23 -7.07 -8.55 -8.92
N ARG A 24 -6.23 -9.20 -8.09
CA ARG A 24 -5.02 -9.94 -8.53
C ARG A 24 -4.80 -11.19 -7.66
N SER A 25 -5.58 -12.25 -7.89
CA SER A 25 -5.59 -13.45 -7.04
C SER A 25 -4.51 -14.49 -7.42
N GLU A 26 -3.70 -14.91 -6.45
CA GLU A 26 -3.07 -16.25 -6.39
C GLU A 26 -3.31 -16.84 -4.99
N GLU A 27 -3.38 -18.18 -4.86
CA GLU A 27 -3.45 -18.86 -3.55
C GLU A 27 -2.13 -18.63 -2.77
N LEU A 28 -2.21 -18.12 -1.55
CA LEU A 28 -1.04 -17.77 -0.74
C LEU A 28 -0.89 -18.66 0.50
N PRO A 29 0.34 -18.89 0.97
CA PRO A 29 0.59 -19.53 2.25
C PRO A 29 0.14 -18.60 3.40
N VAL A 30 -0.86 -19.04 4.17
CA VAL A 30 -1.55 -18.20 5.19
C VAL A 30 -0.83 -18.20 6.55
N ASP A 31 0.34 -18.83 6.67
CA ASP A 31 1.00 -19.06 7.98
C ASP A 31 1.90 -17.88 8.44
N GLY A 32 1.51 -16.64 8.15
CA GLY A 32 2.26 -15.45 8.58
C GLY A 32 3.69 -15.38 8.04
N VAL A 33 4.04 -16.11 6.98
CA VAL A 33 5.37 -16.11 6.38
C VAL A 33 5.47 -15.01 5.33
N PRO A 34 6.38 -14.03 5.47
CA PRO A 34 6.46 -12.92 4.52
C PRO A 34 6.88 -13.39 3.12
N LEU A 35 6.24 -12.80 2.10
CA LEU A 35 6.51 -13.06 0.70
C LEU A 35 7.59 -12.10 0.19
N LYS A 36 8.39 -12.57 -0.78
CA LYS A 36 9.35 -11.70 -1.46
C LYS A 36 8.60 -10.62 -2.25
N PRO A 37 8.88 -9.33 -2.02
CA PRO A 37 8.18 -8.25 -2.70
C PRO A 37 8.51 -8.20 -4.20
N MET A 38 7.52 -7.87 -5.02
CA MET A 38 7.76 -7.49 -6.41
C MET A 38 8.61 -6.21 -6.47
N LEU A 39 9.59 -6.20 -7.37
CA LEU A 39 10.51 -5.08 -7.60
C LEU A 39 10.15 -4.35 -8.90
N ALA A 40 10.26 -3.03 -8.87
CA ALA A 40 10.06 -2.20 -10.06
C ALA A 40 11.34 -2.10 -10.89
N HIS A 41 11.18 -2.00 -12.21
CA HIS A 41 12.27 -1.62 -13.11
C HIS A 41 12.22 -0.11 -13.36
N PRO A 42 13.36 0.61 -13.23
CA PRO A 42 13.40 2.03 -13.55
C PRO A 42 13.21 2.22 -15.06
N THR A 43 12.40 3.22 -15.42
CA THR A 43 12.02 3.51 -16.80
C THR A 43 12.18 5.00 -17.04
N LYS A 44 12.68 5.43 -18.21
CA LYS A 44 13.06 6.84 -18.45
C LYS A 44 11.94 7.71 -19.03
N GLY A 45 10.80 7.12 -19.34
CA GLY A 45 9.64 7.85 -19.84
C GLY A 45 8.55 6.92 -20.34
N ILE A 46 7.39 7.48 -20.64
CA ILE A 46 6.19 6.74 -20.99
C ILE A 46 6.36 5.89 -22.26
N SER A 47 7.12 6.36 -23.24
CA SER A 47 7.33 5.60 -24.49
C SER A 47 8.05 4.26 -24.25
N GLU A 48 8.91 4.18 -23.23
CA GLU A 48 9.57 2.92 -22.85
C GLU A 48 8.61 1.97 -22.12
N ILE A 49 7.69 2.52 -21.31
CA ILE A 49 6.59 1.78 -20.68
C ILE A 49 5.69 1.17 -21.76
N MET A 50 5.18 2.00 -22.69
CA MET A 50 4.32 1.56 -23.78
C MET A 50 4.99 0.50 -24.66
N LYS A 51 6.29 0.67 -24.98
CA LYS A 51 7.04 -0.33 -25.74
C LYS A 51 7.18 -1.66 -24.98
N ARG A 52 7.32 -1.61 -23.65
CA ARG A 52 7.52 -2.80 -22.83
C ARG A 52 6.23 -3.59 -22.62
N PHE A 53 5.11 -2.90 -22.37
CA PHE A 53 3.82 -3.54 -22.14
C PHE A 53 3.08 -3.85 -23.46
N GLY A 54 3.41 -3.16 -24.55
CA GLY A 54 2.79 -3.40 -25.86
C GLY A 54 1.30 -3.10 -25.82
N GLU A 55 0.48 -4.11 -26.14
CA GLU A 55 -0.99 -4.03 -26.10
C GLU A 55 -1.57 -4.51 -24.76
N ALA A 56 -0.73 -4.89 -23.78
CA ALA A 56 -1.22 -5.31 -22.48
C ALA A 56 -1.83 -4.13 -21.72
N GLU A 57 -3.00 -4.35 -21.13
CA GLU A 57 -3.61 -3.41 -20.19
C GLU A 57 -2.71 -3.29 -18.94
N PHE A 58 -2.52 -2.05 -18.47
CA PHE A 58 -1.78 -1.75 -17.25
C PHE A 58 -2.46 -0.62 -16.48
N ALA A 59 -2.33 -0.66 -15.16
CA ALA A 59 -2.77 0.41 -14.27
C ALA A 59 -1.57 1.30 -13.91
N SER A 60 -1.81 2.60 -13.79
CA SER A 60 -0.84 3.54 -13.25
C SER A 60 -1.22 3.95 -11.83
N GLU A 61 -0.29 3.81 -10.89
CA GLU A 61 -0.49 4.12 -9.48
C GLU A 61 0.52 5.16 -8.99
N TYR A 62 0.11 5.99 -8.04
CA TYR A 62 1.02 6.93 -7.40
C TYR A 62 2.11 6.17 -6.63
N LYS A 63 3.36 6.51 -6.92
CA LYS A 63 4.48 5.99 -6.14
C LYS A 63 4.67 6.81 -4.87
N TYR A 64 4.06 6.36 -3.78
CA TYR A 64 4.18 7.00 -2.47
C TYR A 64 5.62 6.91 -1.89
N ASP A 65 5.98 7.89 -1.06
CA ASP A 65 7.27 7.96 -0.33
C ASP A 65 7.05 7.61 1.14
N GLY A 66 7.07 6.31 1.44
CA GLY A 66 6.79 5.78 2.77
C GLY A 66 7.64 4.57 3.12
N GLU A 67 7.10 3.74 4.01
CA GLU A 67 7.64 2.44 4.34
C GLU A 67 6.72 1.35 3.79
N ARG A 68 7.23 0.54 2.87
CA ARG A 68 6.51 -0.63 2.40
C ARG A 68 6.21 -1.58 3.55
N GLY A 69 4.93 -1.91 3.72
CA GLY A 69 4.41 -2.81 4.73
C GLY A 69 3.56 -3.90 4.08
N GLN A 70 4.02 -5.14 4.18
CA GLN A 70 3.24 -6.30 3.79
C GLN A 70 2.42 -6.76 5.00
N ILE A 71 1.11 -6.59 4.93
CA ILE A 71 0.19 -6.82 6.06
C ILE A 71 -0.50 -8.16 5.87
N HIS A 72 -0.34 -9.03 6.86
CA HIS A 72 -0.90 -10.38 6.89
C HIS A 72 -1.95 -10.43 7.99
N MET A 73 -3.10 -11.01 7.71
CA MET A 73 -4.06 -11.42 8.72
C MET A 73 -4.32 -12.91 8.58
N GLU A 74 -4.12 -13.65 9.65
CA GLU A 74 -4.43 -15.07 9.72
C GLU A 74 -5.93 -15.30 10.02
N ASP A 75 -6.44 -16.51 9.77
CA ASP A 75 -7.82 -16.88 10.12
C ASP A 75 -8.11 -16.78 11.64
N SER A 76 -7.05 -16.83 12.45
CA SER A 76 -7.09 -16.58 13.90
C SER A 76 -7.41 -15.11 14.25
N GLY A 77 -7.30 -14.21 13.28
CA GLY A 77 -7.40 -12.75 13.43
C GLY A 77 -6.12 -12.09 13.91
N VAL A 78 -5.02 -12.83 14.05
CA VAL A 78 -3.69 -12.28 14.35
C VAL A 78 -3.19 -11.54 13.10
N VAL A 79 -2.61 -10.36 13.32
CA VAL A 79 -2.10 -9.49 12.24
C VAL A 79 -0.59 -9.35 12.37
N HIS A 80 0.12 -9.54 11.25
CA HIS A 80 1.55 -9.34 11.12
C HIS A 80 1.84 -8.26 10.07
N ILE A 81 2.91 -7.48 10.30
CA ILE A 81 3.34 -6.44 9.35
C ILE A 81 4.82 -6.64 9.08
N TYR A 82 5.17 -6.89 7.82
CA TYR A 82 6.53 -7.14 7.38
C TYR A 82 7.10 -6.01 6.54
N SER A 83 8.37 -5.70 6.74
CA SER A 83 9.10 -4.74 5.91
C SER A 83 9.41 -5.32 4.53
N ARG A 84 9.88 -4.46 3.61
CA ARG A 84 10.44 -4.88 2.31
C ARG A 84 11.50 -5.99 2.43
N ASN A 85 12.26 -6.02 3.51
CA ASN A 85 13.32 -7.00 3.72
C ASN A 85 12.84 -8.22 4.54
N GLN A 86 11.52 -8.40 4.71
CA GLN A 86 10.89 -9.46 5.52
C GLN A 86 11.16 -9.33 7.03
N GLU A 87 11.51 -8.14 7.52
CA GLU A 87 11.67 -7.90 8.96
C GLU A 87 10.28 -7.71 9.60
N ASP A 88 10.09 -8.30 10.78
CA ASP A 88 8.85 -8.15 11.54
C ASP A 88 8.75 -6.74 12.16
N ASN A 89 7.81 -5.96 11.63
CA ASN A 89 7.47 -4.61 12.05
C ASN A 89 6.13 -4.54 12.82
N THR A 90 5.54 -5.68 13.18
CA THR A 90 4.23 -5.75 13.84
C THR A 90 4.16 -4.85 15.09
N SER A 91 5.17 -4.91 15.96
CA SER A 91 5.25 -4.08 17.18
C SER A 91 5.45 -2.58 16.93
N LYS A 92 5.86 -2.17 15.73
CA LYS A 92 6.06 -0.78 15.35
C LYS A 92 4.74 -0.07 15.04
N TYR A 93 3.72 -0.83 14.68
CA TYR A 93 2.47 -0.35 14.09
C TYR A 93 1.20 -0.87 14.82
N PRO A 94 1.07 -0.73 16.16
CA PRO A 94 -0.09 -1.22 16.90
C PRO A 94 -1.43 -0.59 16.47
N ASP A 95 -1.38 0.66 16.05
CA ASP A 95 -2.46 1.44 15.45
C ASP A 95 -3.01 0.87 14.14
N ILE A 96 -2.11 0.35 13.29
CA ILE A 96 -2.49 -0.26 12.01
C ILE A 96 -3.28 -1.54 12.29
N ILE A 97 -2.78 -2.33 13.24
CA ILE A 97 -3.38 -3.60 13.66
C ILE A 97 -4.77 -3.38 14.25
N GLU A 98 -4.96 -2.32 15.05
CA GLU A 98 -6.26 -1.99 15.60
C GLU A 98 -7.26 -1.58 14.50
N LYS A 99 -6.83 -0.73 13.56
CA LYS A 99 -7.70 -0.13 12.55
C LYS A 99 -8.04 -1.03 11.36
N ILE A 100 -7.20 -2.01 11.05
CA ILE A 100 -7.38 -2.82 9.84
C ILE A 100 -8.70 -3.62 9.89
N ARG A 101 -9.11 -4.06 11.08
CA ARG A 101 -10.35 -4.81 11.29
C ARG A 101 -11.61 -4.01 10.97
N ASP A 102 -11.56 -2.69 11.15
CA ASP A 102 -12.68 -1.80 10.81
C ASP A 102 -12.79 -1.58 9.28
N CYS A 103 -11.75 -1.91 8.53
CA CYS A 103 -11.64 -1.61 7.10
C CYS A 103 -11.96 -2.82 6.22
N ILE A 104 -11.85 -4.03 6.74
CA ILE A 104 -12.08 -5.27 5.99
C ILE A 104 -13.56 -5.66 5.93
N LEU A 105 -13.97 -6.32 4.85
CA LEU A 105 -15.32 -6.89 4.74
C LEU A 105 -15.49 -8.05 5.74
N SER A 106 -16.71 -8.21 6.26
CA SER A 106 -17.01 -9.21 7.30
C SER A 106 -16.83 -10.66 6.86
N ASN A 107 -16.75 -10.93 5.55
CA ASN A 107 -16.55 -12.26 4.99
C ASN A 107 -15.08 -12.63 4.78
N VAL A 108 -14.14 -11.78 5.19
CA VAL A 108 -12.70 -11.97 5.02
C VAL A 108 -12.12 -12.45 6.34
N SER A 109 -11.64 -13.70 6.37
CA SER A 109 -11.02 -14.29 7.56
C SER A 109 -9.50 -14.15 7.58
N SER A 110 -8.87 -14.11 6.41
CA SER A 110 -7.43 -13.98 6.25
C SER A 110 -7.06 -13.25 4.96
N PHE A 111 -5.87 -12.65 4.93
CA PHE A 111 -5.33 -12.01 3.73
C PHE A 111 -3.84 -11.70 3.82
N ILE A 112 -3.26 -11.38 2.67
CA ILE A 112 -1.99 -10.65 2.53
C ILE A 112 -2.23 -9.43 1.64
N VAL A 113 -1.75 -8.27 2.07
CA VAL A 113 -1.87 -6.99 1.37
C VAL A 113 -0.49 -6.34 1.28
N ASP A 114 -0.18 -5.72 0.15
CA ASP A 114 1.01 -4.93 -0.04
C ASP A 114 0.63 -3.44 0.02
N ALA A 115 1.22 -2.72 0.96
CA ALA A 115 0.83 -1.35 1.26
C ALA A 115 2.06 -0.46 1.42
N GLU A 116 1.84 0.85 1.24
CA GLU A 116 2.81 1.87 1.63
C GLU A 116 2.28 2.59 2.88
N ILE A 117 3.05 2.51 3.96
CA ILE A 117 2.76 3.23 5.20
C ILE A 117 3.39 4.61 5.09
N VAL A 118 2.60 5.68 5.22
CA VAL A 118 3.09 7.07 5.15
C VAL A 118 2.74 7.85 6.41
N ALA A 119 3.46 8.95 6.64
CA ALA A 119 3.06 9.93 7.64
C ALA A 119 2.02 10.88 7.05
N TRP A 120 1.03 11.27 7.84
CA TRP A 120 -0.07 12.13 7.39
C TRP A 120 -0.34 13.27 8.34
N ASP A 121 -0.54 14.44 7.76
CA ASP A 121 -0.99 15.64 8.45
C ASP A 121 -2.52 15.71 8.42
N GLN A 122 -3.17 15.62 9.58
CA GLN A 122 -4.63 15.70 9.66
C GLN A 122 -5.17 17.11 9.46
N ASP A 123 -4.40 18.14 9.73
CA ASP A 123 -4.83 19.52 9.62
C ASP A 123 -4.67 19.99 8.16
N ALA A 124 -3.51 19.72 7.58
CA ALA A 124 -3.21 20.05 6.18
C ALA A 124 -3.84 19.06 5.18
N LYS A 125 -4.31 17.89 5.64
CA LYS A 125 -4.84 16.79 4.80
C LYS A 125 -3.85 16.40 3.70
N SER A 126 -2.59 16.23 4.07
CA SER A 126 -1.50 15.93 3.13
C SER A 126 -0.55 14.86 3.66
N ILE A 127 0.13 14.19 2.74
CA ILE A 127 1.23 13.28 3.05
C ILE A 127 2.42 14.09 3.55
N LEU A 128 3.13 13.55 4.54
CA LEU A 128 4.36 14.13 5.09
C LEU A 128 5.60 13.37 4.58
N PRO A 129 6.78 14.01 4.53
CA PRO A 129 8.00 13.36 4.07
C PRO A 129 8.34 12.10 4.85
N PHE A 130 8.94 11.11 4.18
CA PHE A 130 9.36 9.85 4.79
C PHE A 130 10.23 10.03 6.06
N GLN A 131 11.07 11.07 6.10
CA GLN A 131 11.89 11.37 7.29
C GLN A 131 11.04 11.56 8.56
N ILE A 132 9.84 12.14 8.45
CA ILE A 132 8.92 12.28 9.57
C ILE A 132 8.45 10.91 10.06
N LEU A 133 8.12 10.00 9.14
CA LEU A 133 7.72 8.63 9.46
C LEU A 133 8.82 7.88 10.22
N THR A 134 10.09 8.03 9.82
CA THR A 134 11.21 7.34 10.49
C THR A 134 11.41 7.76 11.95
N SER A 135 10.98 8.96 12.33
CA SER A 135 11.09 9.49 13.70
C SER A 135 10.00 8.96 14.65
N ARG A 136 9.10 8.11 14.14
CA ARG A 136 7.95 7.59 14.87
C ARG A 136 8.36 6.80 16.12
N LYS A 137 7.65 7.04 17.22
CA LYS A 137 7.73 6.22 18.44
C LYS A 137 6.81 5.00 18.31
N ARG A 138 7.23 3.86 18.89
CA ARG A 138 6.45 2.62 19.02
C ARG A 138 5.31 2.78 20.04
N LYS A 139 4.34 3.62 19.71
CA LYS A 139 3.14 3.88 20.49
C LYS A 139 1.94 3.94 19.56
N GLU A 140 0.79 3.68 20.13
CA GLU A 140 -0.50 3.84 19.49
C GLU A 140 -0.71 5.31 19.09
N VAL A 141 -1.11 5.51 17.84
CA VAL A 141 -1.38 6.81 17.25
C VAL A 141 -2.56 6.60 16.29
N GLU A 142 -3.57 7.45 16.32
CA GLU A 142 -4.77 7.26 15.50
C GLU A 142 -4.42 7.16 13.99
N GLY A 143 -4.74 6.03 13.36
CA GLY A 143 -4.45 5.76 11.95
C GLY A 143 -5.68 5.78 11.04
N ARG A 144 -5.46 5.93 9.74
CA ARG A 144 -6.51 5.79 8.70
C ARG A 144 -5.99 5.02 7.48
N PHE A 145 -6.87 4.22 6.88
CA PHE A 145 -6.65 3.53 5.61
C PHE A 145 -7.26 4.31 4.45
N SER A 146 -6.59 4.29 3.29
CA SER A 146 -7.15 4.72 2.01
C SER A 146 -6.50 3.95 0.85
N PHE A 147 -7.15 3.94 -0.30
CA PHE A 147 -6.61 3.33 -1.51
C PHE A 147 -5.64 4.28 -2.20
N ALA A 148 -4.65 3.70 -2.89
CA ALA A 148 -3.81 4.42 -3.82
C ALA A 148 -4.67 5.15 -4.87
N LYS A 149 -4.22 6.36 -5.25
CA LYS A 149 -4.75 7.04 -6.43
C LYS A 149 -4.24 6.27 -7.65
N ASN A 150 -5.15 5.79 -8.49
CA ASN A 150 -4.86 5.04 -9.71
C ASN A 150 -5.51 5.68 -10.94
N LEU A 151 -5.03 5.30 -12.12
CA LEU A 151 -5.60 5.63 -13.42
C LEU A 151 -5.48 4.42 -14.34
N ASP A 152 -6.63 3.98 -14.87
CA ASP A 152 -6.73 3.01 -15.95
C ASP A 152 -7.07 3.76 -17.25
N SER A 153 -6.05 3.99 -18.08
CA SER A 153 -6.22 4.65 -19.38
C SER A 153 -5.22 4.07 -20.38
N SER A 154 -5.60 4.07 -21.65
CA SER A 154 -4.70 3.78 -22.78
C SER A 154 -4.19 5.07 -23.45
N ASP A 155 -4.68 6.23 -23.03
CA ASP A 155 -4.26 7.53 -23.56
C ASP A 155 -2.94 7.98 -22.91
N VAL A 156 -1.94 8.19 -23.75
CA VAL A 156 -0.58 8.56 -23.32
C VAL A 156 -0.55 9.93 -22.66
N ASP A 157 -1.39 10.87 -23.11
CA ASP A 157 -1.41 12.24 -22.57
C ASP A 157 -2.05 12.26 -21.18
N GLU A 158 -3.15 11.52 -20.99
CA GLU A 158 -3.80 11.36 -19.66
C GLU A 158 -2.86 10.70 -18.65
N ILE A 159 -2.14 9.65 -19.05
CA ILE A 159 -1.17 8.98 -18.19
C ILE A 159 -0.02 9.94 -17.84
N ASN A 160 0.50 10.71 -18.81
CA ASN A 160 1.56 11.68 -18.54
C ASN A 160 1.12 12.75 -17.53
N GLU A 161 -0.07 13.33 -17.70
CA GLU A 161 -0.61 14.32 -16.75
C GLU A 161 -0.75 13.73 -15.34
N PHE A 162 -1.27 12.50 -15.24
CA PHE A 162 -1.38 11.78 -13.98
C PHE A 162 -0.03 11.53 -13.30
N LEU A 163 0.98 11.11 -14.07
CA LEU A 163 2.34 10.89 -13.56
C LEU A 163 3.02 12.20 -13.15
N ASP A 164 2.82 13.28 -13.89
CA ASP A 164 3.36 14.60 -13.56
C ASP A 164 2.72 15.18 -12.29
N GLU A 165 1.45 14.91 -12.05
CA GLU A 165 0.80 15.23 -10.78
C GLU A 165 1.37 14.41 -9.60
N ALA A 166 1.83 13.18 -9.83
CA ALA A 166 2.36 12.30 -8.79
C ALA A 166 3.76 12.72 -8.29
N ILE A 167 4.48 13.53 -9.07
CA ILE A 167 5.84 14.02 -8.73
C ILE A 167 5.80 15.28 -7.85
N LYS A 168 4.64 15.96 -7.77
CA LYS A 168 4.44 17.19 -6.98
C LYS A 168 4.12 16.90 -5.52
#